data_AF-A0A2V7Q6H2-F1
#
_entry.id   AF-A0A2V7Q6H2-F1
#
_cell.length_a   1.000
_cell.length_b   1.000
_cell.length_c   1.000
_cell.angle_alpha   90.00
_cell.angle_beta   90.00
_cell.angle_gamma   90.00
#
_symmetry.space_group_name_H-M   'P 1'
#
loop_
_entity.id
_entity.type
_entity.pdbx_description
1 polymer ?
#
loop_
_entity_poly.entity_id
_entity_poly.type
_entity_poly.pdbx_seq_one_letter_code
_entity_poly.pdbx_strand_id
1 'polypeptide(L)'
;LDSFTKLVEQLKQNPPVARADGDSAARADTAGTLTNAGVIQMVLSKLSDALIIHKIKNSKRGFDTSSAALVALTKAGVSEPVIMAMMEP
;
A
#
# COMPACT_ATOMS: atom_id res chain seq x y z
N LEU A 1 -22.25 -32.57 -29.89
CA LEU A 1 -21.18 -33.05 -28.98
C LEU A 1 -20.05 -32.00 -28.94
N ASP A 2 -20.39 -30.70 -29.00
CA ASP A 2 -19.45 -29.65 -29.44
C ASP A 2 -19.19 -28.57 -28.38
N SER A 3 -19.94 -28.59 -27.28
CA SER A 3 -19.76 -27.65 -26.16
C SER A 3 -18.51 -27.96 -25.34
N PHE A 4 -18.08 -29.22 -25.28
CA PHE A 4 -16.89 -29.64 -24.54
C PHE A 4 -15.61 -29.21 -25.25
N THR A 5 -15.56 -29.35 -26.58
CA THR A 5 -14.46 -28.88 -27.43
C THR A 5 -14.26 -27.37 -27.30
N LYS A 6 -15.34 -26.59 -27.22
CA LYS A 6 -15.29 -25.14 -27.03
C LYS A 6 -14.76 -24.72 -25.65
N LEU A 7 -15.02 -25.53 -24.62
CA LEU A 7 -14.51 -25.33 -23.25
C LEU A 7 -13.00 -25.60 -23.15
N VAL A 8 -12.51 -26.63 -23.84
CA VAL A 8 -11.06 -26.94 -23.91
C VAL A 8 -10.31 -25.86 -24.70
N GLU A 9 -10.91 -25.31 -25.76
CA GLU A 9 -10.35 -24.16 -26.50
C GLU A 9 -10.30 -22.89 -25.62
N GLN A 10 -11.32 -22.66 -24.79
CA GLN A 10 -11.40 -21.49 -23.92
C GLN A 10 -10.40 -21.55 -22.76
N LEU A 11 -10.04 -22.73 -22.27
CA LEU A 11 -8.93 -22.91 -21.31
C LEU A 11 -7.55 -22.72 -21.96
N LYS A 12 -7.42 -22.98 -23.27
CA LYS A 12 -6.19 -22.73 -24.05
C LYS A 12 -5.99 -21.24 -24.38
N GLN A 13 -7.05 -20.43 -24.27
CA GLN A 13 -7.06 -18.98 -24.51
C GLN A 13 -6.81 -18.13 -23.25
N ASN A 14 -6.18 -18.68 -22.20
CA ASN A 14 -5.63 -17.86 -21.13
C ASN A 14 -4.11 -17.73 -21.33
N PRO A 15 -3.61 -16.66 -21.97
CA PRO A 15 -2.18 -16.42 -22.01
C PRO A 15 -1.68 -16.19 -20.56
N PRO A 16 -0.64 -16.91 -20.08
CA PRO A 16 0.10 -16.45 -18.93
C PRO A 16 0.92 -15.23 -19.37
N VAL A 17 0.69 -14.11 -18.68
CA VAL A 17 1.60 -12.96 -18.50
C VAL A 17 2.25 -12.31 -19.73
N ALA A 18 1.79 -11.10 -20.07
CA ALA A 18 2.63 -10.01 -20.58
C ALA A 18 1.86 -8.69 -20.42
N ARG A 19 2.41 -7.58 -19.92
CA ARG A 19 3.78 -7.22 -19.54
C ARG A 19 3.71 -5.86 -18.81
N ALA A 20 4.74 -5.62 -18.01
CA ALA A 20 5.27 -4.30 -17.66
C ALA A 20 4.43 -3.42 -16.74
N ASP A 21 4.60 -3.61 -15.43
CA ASP A 21 5.11 -2.53 -14.58
C ASP A 21 6.18 -3.12 -13.65
N GLY A 22 7.34 -3.44 -14.24
CA GLY A 22 8.57 -3.26 -13.48
C GLY A 22 8.68 -1.77 -13.17
N ASP A 23 8.86 -1.43 -11.90
CA ASP A 23 8.93 -0.06 -11.37
C ASP A 23 7.59 0.59 -10.97
N SER A 24 6.72 -0.11 -10.23
CA SER A 24 5.65 0.55 -9.46
C SER A 24 5.73 0.36 -7.94
N ALA A 25 6.84 -0.21 -7.45
CA ALA A 25 7.23 -0.08 -6.04
C ALA A 25 8.05 1.21 -5.77
N ALA A 26 8.39 1.98 -6.82
CA ALA A 26 9.20 3.20 -6.73
C ALA A 26 8.56 4.44 -7.38
N ARG A 27 7.29 4.37 -7.81
CA ARG A 27 6.53 5.55 -8.28
C ARG A 27 5.28 5.77 -7.44
N ALA A 28 5.50 5.99 -6.16
CA ALA A 28 4.53 6.65 -5.29
C ALA A 28 5.14 7.86 -4.57
N ASP A 29 6.19 8.45 -5.15
CA ASP A 29 6.45 9.88 -4.98
C ASP A 29 5.58 10.65 -5.98
N THR A 30 4.27 10.44 -5.94
CA THR A 30 3.33 11.45 -6.44
C THR A 30 3.45 12.60 -5.46
N ALA A 31 4.43 13.47 -5.72
CA ALA A 31 4.87 14.58 -4.90
C ALA A 31 3.70 15.23 -4.14
N GLY A 32 3.54 14.88 -2.86
CA GLY A 32 2.62 15.56 -1.95
C GLY A 32 1.87 14.67 -0.97
N THR A 33 1.51 13.44 -1.32
CA THR A 33 0.62 12.61 -0.47
C THR A 33 1.38 11.56 0.33
N LEU A 34 1.30 11.62 1.65
CA LEU A 34 1.85 10.60 2.55
C LEU A 34 0.88 9.42 2.66
N THR A 35 1.40 8.23 2.42
CA THR A 35 0.66 6.95 2.43
C THR A 35 1.12 6.05 3.58
N ASN A 36 0.38 4.97 3.83
CA ASN A 36 0.75 3.96 4.83
C ASN A 36 2.16 3.38 4.58
N ALA A 37 2.50 3.11 3.31
CA ALA A 37 3.83 2.61 2.95
C ALA A 37 4.93 3.62 3.28
N GLY A 38 4.70 4.91 3.05
CA GLY A 38 5.63 5.97 3.44
C GLY A 38 5.84 6.05 4.95
N VAL A 39 4.79 5.88 5.75
CA VAL A 39 4.89 5.82 7.22
C VAL A 39 5.74 4.63 7.67
N ILE A 40 5.47 3.44 7.10
CA ILE A 40 6.25 2.24 7.39
C ILE A 40 7.74 2.45 7.06
N GLN A 41 8.07 3.04 5.91
CA GLN A 41 9.45 3.34 5.53
C GLN A 41 10.16 4.26 6.54
N MET A 42 9.46 5.28 7.06
CA MET A 42 10.03 6.16 8.10
C MET A 42 10.31 5.41 9.41
N VAL A 43 9.39 4.52 9.81
CA VAL A 43 9.58 3.67 11.00
C VAL A 43 10.77 2.71 10.82
N LEU A 44 10.86 2.03 9.66
CA LEU A 44 11.97 1.14 9.33
C LEU A 44 13.31 1.87 9.27
N SER A 45 13.29 3.14 8.87
CA SER A 45 14.44 4.04 8.88
C SER A 45 14.78 4.58 10.29
N LYS A 46 14.05 4.15 11.32
CA LYS A 46 14.22 4.53 12.74
C LYS A 46 14.04 6.02 13.01
N LEU A 47 13.19 6.70 12.23
CA LEU A 47 12.77 8.06 12.59
C LEU A 47 11.97 8.01 13.89
N SER A 48 12.08 9.06 14.69
CA SER A 48 11.30 9.15 15.93
C SER A 48 9.82 9.39 15.63
N ASP A 49 8.96 8.86 16.50
CA ASP A 49 7.52 9.05 16.44
C ASP A 49 7.14 10.53 16.31
N ALA A 50 7.82 11.41 17.05
CA ALA A 50 7.60 12.86 16.98
C ALA A 50 7.82 13.43 15.58
N LEU A 51 8.87 13.00 14.87
CA LEU A 51 9.15 13.46 13.50
C LEU A 51 8.14 12.89 12.49
N ILE A 52 7.76 11.63 12.66
CA ILE A 52 6.77 10.97 11.82
C ILE A 52 5.40 11.66 11.97
N ILE A 53 4.97 11.90 13.22
CA ILE A 53 3.74 12.63 13.54
C ILE A 53 3.78 14.05 12.96
N HIS A 54 4.90 14.76 13.10
CA HIS A 54 5.06 16.08 12.52
C HIS A 54 4.90 16.06 10.99
N LYS A 55 5.49 15.06 10.31
CA LYS A 55 5.35 14.89 8.86
C LYS A 55 3.92 14.57 8.46
N ILE A 56 3.21 13.71 9.21
CA ILE A 56 1.80 13.36 9.00
C ILE A 56 0.92 14.62 9.01
N LYS A 57 1.10 15.48 10.02
CA LYS A 57 0.32 16.73 10.19
C LYS A 57 0.56 17.76 9.08
N ASN A 58 1.72 17.71 8.43
CA ASN A 58 2.14 18.69 7.42
C ASN A 58 2.14 18.15 5.98
N SER A 59 1.64 16.93 5.74
CA SER A 59 1.59 16.32 4.41
C SER A 59 0.14 16.14 3.95
N LYS A 60 -0.07 16.07 2.63
CA LYS A 60 -1.39 15.64 2.12
C LYS A 60 -1.62 14.19 2.53
N ARG A 61 -2.85 13.88 2.94
CA ARG A 61 -3.20 12.60 3.55
C ARG A 61 -3.69 11.62 2.49
N GLY A 62 -3.07 10.45 2.41
CA GLY A 62 -3.48 9.32 1.57
C GLY A 62 -3.48 8.01 2.36
N PHE A 63 -3.87 8.09 3.62
CA PHE A 63 -3.89 6.94 4.52
C PHE A 63 -5.14 6.09 4.31
N ASP A 64 -4.94 4.77 4.34
CA ASP A 64 -6.02 3.81 4.51
C ASP A 64 -6.12 3.48 6.01
N THR A 65 -7.25 3.84 6.62
CA THR A 65 -7.56 3.61 8.05
C THR A 65 -8.57 2.48 8.25
N SER A 66 -8.79 1.63 7.24
CA SER A 66 -9.57 0.41 7.37
C SER A 66 -8.95 -0.54 8.39
N SER A 67 -9.75 -1.42 8.99
CA SER A 67 -9.27 -2.35 10.02
C SER A 67 -8.11 -3.24 9.54
N ALA A 68 -8.12 -3.66 8.28
CA ALA A 68 -7.04 -4.45 7.70
C ALA A 68 -5.73 -3.64 7.60
N ALA A 69 -5.82 -2.37 7.22
CA ALA A 69 -4.67 -1.47 7.12
C ALA A 69 -4.07 -1.14 8.49
N LEU A 70 -4.90 -0.92 9.52
CA LEU A 70 -4.43 -0.67 10.90
C LEU A 70 -3.69 -1.87 11.47
N VAL A 71 -4.17 -3.10 11.22
CA VAL A 71 -3.47 -4.33 11.60
C VAL A 71 -2.13 -4.45 10.88
N ALA A 72 -2.08 -4.11 9.59
CA ALA A 72 -0.83 -4.13 8.82
C ALA A 72 0.20 -3.12 9.35
N LEU A 73 -0.22 -1.89 9.66
CA LEU A 73 0.63 -0.86 10.27
C LEU A 73 1.19 -1.31 11.62
N THR A 74 0.34 -1.86 12.49
CA THR A 74 0.76 -2.37 13.80
C THR A 74 1.79 -3.51 13.66
N LYS A 75 1.55 -4.44 12.74
CA LYS A 75 2.49 -5.55 12.44
C LYS A 75 3.82 -5.06 11.86
N ALA A 76 3.82 -3.93 11.16
CA ALA A 76 5.02 -3.30 10.64
C ALA A 76 5.82 -2.51 11.70
N GLY A 77 5.35 -2.47 12.95
CA GLY A 77 6.02 -1.80 14.05
C GLY A 77 5.72 -0.30 14.14
N VAL A 78 4.70 0.20 13.43
CA VAL A 78 4.23 1.58 13.58
C VAL A 78 3.60 1.72 14.97
N SER A 79 4.05 2.71 15.75
CA SER A 79 3.57 2.91 17.11
C SER A 79 2.15 3.45 17.14
N GLU A 80 1.42 3.15 18.23
CA GLU A 80 0.05 3.61 18.43
C GLU A 80 -0.09 5.16 18.35
N PRO A 81 0.80 5.98 18.92
CA PRO A 81 0.74 7.44 18.76
C PRO A 81 0.82 7.90 17.29
N VAL A 82 1.63 7.20 16.47
CA VAL A 82 1.73 7.49 15.03
C VAL A 82 0.44 7.09 14.31
N ILE A 83 -0.11 5.91 14.61
CA ILE A 83 -1.37 5.43 14.03
C ILE A 83 -2.53 6.39 14.38
N MET A 84 -2.63 6.83 15.64
CA MET A 84 -3.62 7.82 16.06
C MET A 84 -3.48 9.12 15.28
N ALA A 85 -2.26 9.64 15.11
CA ALA A 85 -2.02 10.84 14.32
C ALA A 85 -2.42 10.68 12.83
N MET A 86 -2.37 9.48 12.26
CA MET A 86 -2.87 9.22 10.90
C MET A 86 -4.40 9.33 10.80
N MET A 87 -5.11 9.05 11.90
CA MET A 87 -6.58 9.05 11.97
C MET A 87 -7.16 10.42 12.36
N GLU A 88 -6.43 11.26 13.07
CA GLU A 88 -6.87 12.62 13.47
C GLU A 88 -7.06 13.56 12.27
N PRO A 89 -8.14 14.37 12.19
CA PRO A 89 -8.44 15.32 11.09
C PRO A 89 -7.37 16.42 10.89
#